data_AF-A0AAJ1XA81-F1
#
_entry.id   AF-A0AAJ1XA81-F1
#
_cell.length_a   1.000
_cell.length_b   1.000
_cell.length_c   1.000
_cell.angle_alpha   90.00
_cell.angle_beta   90.00
_cell.angle_gamma   90.00
#
_symmetry.space_group_name_H-M   'P 1'
#
loop_
_entity.id
_entity.type
_entity.pdbx_description
1 polymer ?
#
loop_
_entity_poly.entity_id
_entity_poly.type
_entity_poly.pdbx_seq_one_letter_code
_entity_poly.pdbx_strand_id
1 'polypeptide(L)'
;VSGLELTRSLEQIAAKITNDWKCSPHDSVVVAMDRGRHADSSAAIAWFLKPILGDLADWETNQFYKALGEAASEVADGGNIVIVDEFVGTGQTLSGALVWLSDKLKSHNKTATLYVATVAAMEISRLKDLSLAKDFFATIWLKKSIQDHYPPERIMPLESLMLGMEDRLLKKDGYMKLSKYSLGYKKSQAAYFFENGNPPNNNFPIFWWKRLADGSRRRPLTPRV
;
A
#
# COMPACT_ATOMS: atom_id res chain seq x y z
N VAL A 1 0.39 -9.63 -9.13
CA VAL A 1 1.09 -10.21 -7.96
C VAL A 1 0.44 -11.53 -7.63
N SER A 2 0.97 -12.59 -8.23
CA SER A 2 0.73 -13.98 -7.85
C SER A 2 1.46 -14.35 -6.56
N GLY A 3 1.20 -15.54 -6.02
CA GLY A 3 1.97 -16.07 -4.89
C GLY A 3 3.48 -16.10 -5.13
N LEU A 4 3.93 -16.49 -6.34
CA LEU A 4 5.37 -16.51 -6.68
C LEU A 4 5.96 -15.09 -6.76
N GLU A 5 5.24 -14.15 -7.36
CA GLU A 5 5.65 -12.74 -7.40
C GLU A 5 5.74 -12.15 -5.99
N LEU A 6 4.78 -12.49 -5.11
CA LEU A 6 4.80 -12.06 -3.72
C LEU A 6 6.05 -12.57 -2.99
N THR A 7 6.37 -13.86 -3.08
CA THR A 7 7.58 -14.41 -2.46
C THR A 7 8.83 -13.65 -2.91
N ARG A 8 9.00 -13.45 -4.22
CA ARG A 8 10.12 -12.69 -4.77
C ARG A 8 10.15 -11.24 -4.27
N SER A 9 9.00 -10.58 -4.17
CA SER A 9 8.90 -9.22 -3.64
C SER A 9 9.31 -9.16 -2.17
N LEU A 10 8.89 -10.14 -1.36
CA LEU A 10 9.24 -10.20 0.06
C LEU A 10 10.74 -10.44 0.26
N GLU A 11 11.37 -11.30 -0.54
CA GLU A 11 12.83 -11.49 -0.54
C GLU A 11 13.58 -10.21 -0.89
N GLN A 12 13.11 -9.46 -1.90
CA GLN A 12 13.69 -8.17 -2.26
C GLN A 12 13.53 -7.12 -1.16
N ILE A 13 12.36 -7.08 -0.52
CA ILE A 13 12.11 -6.20 0.63
C ILE A 13 13.05 -6.57 1.79
N ALA A 14 13.18 -7.85 2.11
CA ALA A 14 14.07 -8.30 3.18
C ALA A 14 15.54 -7.95 2.88
N ALA A 15 16.00 -8.20 1.65
CA ALA A 15 17.33 -7.79 1.21
C ALA A 15 17.53 -6.27 1.25
N LYS A 16 16.51 -5.47 0.89
CA LYS A 16 16.56 -4.01 1.01
C LYS A 16 16.77 -3.58 2.46
N ILE A 17 16.02 -4.18 3.38
CA ILE A 17 16.08 -3.90 4.82
C ILE A 17 17.47 -4.22 5.37
N THR A 18 17.99 -5.40 5.10
CA THR A 18 19.26 -5.88 5.70
C THR A 18 20.49 -5.37 4.98
N ASN A 19 20.50 -5.41 3.64
CA ASN A 19 21.71 -5.15 2.86
C ASN A 19 21.88 -3.67 2.50
N ASP A 20 20.79 -2.96 2.19
CA ASP A 20 20.88 -1.56 1.75
C ASP A 20 20.70 -0.60 2.93
N TRP A 21 19.64 -0.78 3.71
CA TRP A 21 19.35 0.08 4.87
C TRP A 21 20.12 -0.28 6.12
N LYS A 22 20.79 -1.45 6.13
CA LYS A 22 21.59 -1.94 7.25
C LYS A 22 20.79 -2.04 8.56
N CYS A 23 19.48 -2.28 8.46
CA CYS A 23 18.63 -2.50 9.61
C CYS A 23 18.89 -3.89 10.19
N SER A 24 18.93 -4.00 11.51
CA SER A 24 19.18 -5.23 12.25
C SER A 24 18.11 -5.46 13.34
N PRO A 25 17.95 -6.69 13.87
CA PRO A 25 16.97 -6.93 14.94
C PRO A 25 17.30 -6.19 16.25
N HIS A 26 18.52 -5.68 16.42
CA HIS A 26 18.95 -4.98 17.64
C HIS A 26 18.52 -3.51 17.69
N ASP A 27 18.34 -2.89 16.52
CA ASP A 27 18.09 -1.44 16.40
C ASP A 27 16.84 -1.11 15.59
N SER A 28 16.15 -2.13 15.07
CA SER A 28 15.08 -1.94 14.09
C SER A 28 13.82 -2.71 14.43
N VAL A 29 12.68 -2.14 14.06
CA VAL A 29 11.38 -2.81 14.09
C VAL A 29 10.74 -2.76 12.71
N VAL A 30 10.03 -3.82 12.32
CA VAL A 30 9.20 -3.89 11.11
C VAL A 30 7.74 -3.76 11.52
N VAL A 31 7.00 -2.92 10.83
CA VAL A 31 5.61 -2.62 11.20
C VAL A 31 4.72 -2.49 9.98
N ALA A 32 3.53 -3.08 10.07
CA ALA A 32 2.48 -2.87 9.09
C ALA A 32 2.04 -1.39 9.05
N MET A 33 1.72 -0.86 7.88
CA MET A 33 1.17 0.50 7.71
C MET A 33 -0.30 0.62 8.18
N ASP A 34 -0.66 -0.07 9.26
CA ASP A 34 -2.00 -0.09 9.83
C ASP A 34 -2.12 0.88 11.03
N ARG A 35 -3.30 1.50 11.12
CA ARG A 35 -3.76 2.34 12.24
C ARG A 35 -5.18 2.00 12.70
N GLY A 36 -5.78 0.99 12.08
CA GLY A 36 -7.18 0.61 12.24
C GLY A 36 -7.35 -0.58 13.18
N ARG A 37 -8.60 -1.03 13.26
CA ARG A 37 -9.02 -2.20 14.05
C ARG A 37 -9.21 -3.45 13.20
N HIS A 38 -9.30 -3.29 11.88
CA HIS A 38 -9.66 -4.36 10.96
C HIS A 38 -8.43 -4.80 10.19
N ALA A 39 -8.33 -6.10 9.92
CA ALA A 39 -7.23 -6.64 9.14
C ALA A 39 -7.13 -5.97 7.76
N ASP A 40 -5.91 -5.66 7.36
CA ASP A 40 -5.57 -5.14 6.03
C ASP A 40 -4.41 -5.92 5.42
N SER A 41 -4.06 -5.60 4.16
CA SER A 41 -2.99 -6.28 3.45
C SER A 41 -1.61 -5.95 4.02
N SER A 42 -1.42 -4.80 4.67
CA SER A 42 -0.14 -4.40 5.28
C SER A 42 0.24 -5.33 6.44
N ALA A 43 -0.72 -5.74 7.28
CA ALA A 43 -0.52 -6.72 8.35
C ALA A 43 -0.10 -8.09 7.81
N ALA A 44 -0.60 -8.50 6.64
CA ALA A 44 -0.18 -9.74 5.99
C ALA A 44 1.28 -9.65 5.52
N ILE A 45 1.71 -8.53 4.94
CA ILE A 45 3.10 -8.33 4.52
C ILE A 45 4.06 -8.41 5.71
N ALA A 46 3.74 -7.72 6.81
CA ALA A 46 4.55 -7.79 8.03
C ALA A 46 4.66 -9.22 8.56
N TRP A 47 3.60 -10.02 8.46
CA TRP A 47 3.62 -11.43 8.86
C TRP A 47 4.45 -12.30 7.92
N PHE A 48 4.31 -12.15 6.60
CA PHE A 48 5.06 -12.94 5.62
C PHE A 48 6.56 -12.64 5.62
N LEU A 49 6.99 -11.44 6.06
CA LEU A 49 8.41 -11.10 6.18
C LEU A 49 9.11 -11.82 7.34
N LYS A 50 8.37 -12.27 8.37
CA LYS A 50 8.95 -12.93 9.55
C LYS A 50 9.90 -14.09 9.24
N PRO A 51 9.47 -15.15 8.52
CA PRO A 51 10.36 -16.28 8.24
C PRO A 51 11.57 -15.85 7.40
N ILE A 52 11.39 -14.95 6.44
CA ILE A 52 12.46 -14.52 5.53
C ILE A 52 13.54 -13.72 6.28
N LEU A 53 13.13 -12.78 7.13
CA LEU A 53 14.07 -12.00 7.94
C LEU A 53 14.67 -12.82 9.08
N GLY A 54 13.94 -13.81 9.61
CA GLY A 54 14.46 -14.80 10.55
C GLY A 54 15.62 -15.60 9.92
N ASP A 55 15.42 -16.12 8.71
CA ASP A 55 16.43 -16.89 7.99
C ASP A 55 17.64 -16.04 7.53
N LEU A 56 17.42 -14.76 7.20
CA LEU A 56 18.48 -13.89 6.66
C LEU A 56 19.34 -13.20 7.72
N ALA A 57 18.77 -12.85 8.88
CA ALA A 57 19.44 -11.97 9.83
C ALA A 57 18.93 -12.13 11.29
N ASP A 58 18.48 -13.33 11.67
CA ASP A 58 18.08 -13.69 13.04
C ASP A 58 17.01 -12.76 13.65
N TRP A 59 16.07 -12.29 12.84
CA TRP A 59 14.95 -11.49 13.34
C TRP A 59 13.95 -12.36 14.10
N GLU A 60 13.47 -11.88 15.24
CA GLU A 60 12.52 -12.57 16.11
C GLU A 60 11.13 -11.91 16.07
N THR A 61 10.13 -12.57 16.66
CA THR A 61 8.73 -12.10 16.60
C THR A 61 8.50 -10.74 17.26
N ASN A 62 9.29 -10.38 18.27
CA ASN A 62 9.20 -9.10 19.00
C ASN A 62 9.74 -7.90 18.21
N GLN A 63 10.32 -8.07 17.01
CA GLN A 63 10.62 -6.95 16.11
C GLN A 63 9.48 -6.64 15.12
N PHE A 64 8.37 -7.39 15.12
CA PHE A 64 7.29 -7.23 14.14
C PHE A 64 5.99 -6.78 14.76
N TYR A 65 5.51 -5.62 14.33
CA TYR A 65 4.32 -4.98 14.89
C TYR A 65 3.17 -4.89 13.90
N LYS A 66 1.95 -5.00 14.42
CA LYS A 66 0.73 -4.95 13.61
C LYS A 66 0.26 -3.53 13.36
N ALA A 67 0.64 -2.58 14.19
CA ALA A 67 0.18 -1.20 14.08
C ALA A 67 1.31 -0.21 14.38
N LEU A 68 1.29 0.93 13.69
CA LEU A 68 2.32 1.97 13.81
C LEU A 68 2.50 2.50 15.25
N GLY A 69 1.43 2.51 16.05
CA GLY A 69 1.48 2.98 17.44
C GLY A 69 2.29 2.07 18.37
N GLU A 70 2.28 0.76 18.13
CA GLU A 70 3.08 -0.21 18.88
C GLU A 70 4.55 -0.01 18.55
N ALA A 71 4.90 0.08 17.26
CA ALA A 71 6.28 0.33 16.84
C ALA A 71 6.85 1.64 17.40
N ALA A 72 6.06 2.71 17.48
CA ALA A 72 6.49 3.97 18.10
C ALA A 72 6.81 3.83 19.60
N SER A 73 6.11 2.92 20.29
CA SER A 73 6.31 2.65 21.71
C SER A 73 7.52 1.76 21.96
N GLU A 74 7.77 0.80 21.08
CA GLU A 74 8.76 -0.26 21.28
C GLU A 74 10.12 0.03 20.65
N VAL A 75 10.19 0.83 19.57
CA VAL A 75 11.48 1.18 18.95
C VAL A 75 12.42 1.86 19.96
N ALA A 76 13.70 1.52 19.94
CA ALA A 76 14.70 2.24 20.73
C ALA A 76 14.81 3.71 20.27
N ASP A 77 15.16 4.62 21.17
CA ASP A 77 15.48 6.00 20.76
C ASP A 77 16.70 6.00 19.82
N GLY A 78 16.58 6.70 18.69
CA GLY A 78 17.56 6.69 17.61
C GLY A 78 17.51 5.44 16.71
N GLY A 79 16.58 4.51 16.95
CA GLY A 79 16.44 3.27 16.17
C GLY A 79 15.81 3.45 14.79
N ASN A 80 15.47 2.34 14.14
CA ASN A 80 14.85 2.31 12.82
C ASN A 80 13.43 1.73 12.88
N ILE A 81 12.50 2.34 12.14
CA ILE A 81 11.19 1.77 11.87
C ILE A 81 11.07 1.51 10.37
N VAL A 82 10.87 0.25 10.01
CA VAL A 82 10.56 -0.16 8.64
C VAL A 82 9.05 -0.36 8.50
N ILE A 83 8.40 0.57 7.82
CA ILE A 83 6.98 0.50 7.50
C ILE A 83 6.78 -0.36 6.27
N VAL A 84 5.93 -1.38 6.37
CA VAL A 84 5.63 -2.27 5.26
C VAL A 84 4.16 -2.23 4.87
N ASP A 85 3.92 -2.31 3.57
CA ASP A 85 2.57 -2.38 3.00
C ASP A 85 2.58 -3.20 1.70
N GLU A 86 1.41 -3.66 1.31
CA GLU A 86 1.23 -4.39 0.06
C GLU A 86 1.11 -3.44 -1.12
N PHE A 87 0.35 -2.34 -1.00
CA PHE A 87 0.13 -1.44 -2.12
C PHE A 87 0.01 0.05 -1.72
N VAL A 88 0.89 0.88 -2.28
CA VAL A 88 0.79 2.34 -2.17
C VAL A 88 0.21 2.95 -3.45
N GLY A 89 -1.00 3.50 -3.35
CA GLY A 89 -1.66 4.24 -4.42
C GLY A 89 -1.06 5.62 -4.65
N THR A 90 -1.80 6.69 -4.33
CA THR A 90 -1.31 8.07 -4.55
C THR A 90 -0.32 8.56 -3.47
N GLY A 91 0.15 7.70 -2.57
CA GLY A 91 0.99 8.09 -1.43
C GLY A 91 0.28 8.90 -0.33
N GLN A 92 -1.00 9.26 -0.48
CA GLN A 92 -1.70 10.13 0.48
C GLN A 92 -1.80 9.49 1.87
N THR A 93 -2.11 8.20 1.94
CA THR A 93 -2.20 7.46 3.21
C THR A 93 -0.83 7.34 3.84
N LEU A 94 0.19 6.95 3.06
CA LEU A 94 1.58 6.84 3.51
C LEU A 94 2.12 8.15 4.09
N SER A 95 1.99 9.26 3.36
CA SER A 95 2.40 10.58 3.84
C SER A 95 1.73 10.95 5.16
N GLY A 96 0.42 10.69 5.30
CA GLY A 96 -0.30 10.91 6.55
C GLY A 96 0.12 9.96 7.68
N ALA A 97 0.54 8.73 7.36
CA ALA A 97 1.07 7.77 8.32
C ALA A 97 2.45 8.19 8.83
N LEU A 98 3.34 8.69 7.95
CA LEU A 98 4.66 9.20 8.32
C LEU A 98 4.57 10.40 9.26
N VAL A 99 3.71 11.39 8.95
CA VAL A 99 3.47 12.55 9.83
C VAL A 99 2.96 12.09 11.18
N TRP A 100 1.93 11.24 11.18
CA TRP A 100 1.34 10.73 12.42
C TRP A 100 2.36 9.96 13.27
N LEU A 101 3.19 9.11 12.64
CA LEU A 101 4.22 8.35 13.34
C LEU A 101 5.33 9.25 13.90
N SER A 102 5.76 10.27 13.14
CA SER A 102 6.72 11.26 13.61
C SER A 102 6.22 12.01 14.85
N ASP A 103 4.95 12.44 14.83
CA ASP A 103 4.34 13.11 15.99
C ASP A 103 4.17 12.15 17.18
N LYS A 104 3.85 10.88 16.90
CA LYS A 104 3.74 9.84 17.93
C LYS A 104 5.10 9.60 18.60
N LEU A 105 6.18 9.45 17.84
CA LEU A 105 7.54 9.30 18.37
C LEU A 105 7.93 10.48 19.28
N LYS A 106 7.65 11.73 18.84
CA LYS A 106 7.87 12.93 19.67
C LYS A 106 7.09 12.87 20.98
N SER A 107 5.84 12.41 20.97
CA SER A 107 5.03 12.27 22.20
C SER A 107 5.61 11.25 23.19
N HIS A 108 6.43 10.32 22.71
CA HIS A 108 7.17 9.35 23.53
C HIS A 108 8.60 9.80 23.86
N ASN A 109 9.00 11.04 23.51
CA ASN A 109 10.37 11.54 23.59
C ASN A 109 11.39 10.63 22.88
N LYS A 110 10.99 10.06 21.73
CA LYS A 110 11.84 9.22 20.89
C LYS A 110 12.06 9.85 19.52
N THR A 111 13.19 9.50 18.93
CA THR A 111 13.53 9.71 17.53
C THR A 111 13.73 8.37 16.87
N ALA A 112 13.42 8.26 15.57
CA ALA A 112 13.71 7.07 14.79
C ALA A 112 13.87 7.43 13.32
N THR A 113 14.70 6.66 12.62
CA THR A 113 14.80 6.70 11.16
C THR A 113 13.66 5.91 10.56
N LEU A 114 12.89 6.52 9.67
CA LEU A 114 11.75 5.86 9.03
C LEU A 114 12.13 5.37 7.64
N TYR A 115 11.88 4.10 7.36
CA TYR A 115 11.98 3.50 6.03
C TYR A 115 10.61 2.97 5.60
N VAL A 116 10.37 2.91 4.30
CA VAL A 116 9.13 2.38 3.75
C VAL A 116 9.47 1.34 2.68
N ALA A 117 8.97 0.11 2.83
CA ALA A 117 9.13 -0.96 1.85
C ALA A 117 7.76 -1.54 1.46
N THR A 118 7.48 -1.62 0.16
CA THR A 118 6.17 -2.10 -0.31
C THR A 118 6.28 -3.09 -1.45
N VAL A 119 5.30 -3.97 -1.58
CA VAL A 119 5.24 -4.90 -2.71
C VAL A 119 5.04 -4.09 -3.99
N ALA A 120 4.02 -3.24 -4.05
CA ALA A 120 3.76 -2.39 -5.21
C ALA A 120 3.45 -0.94 -4.83
N ALA A 121 3.82 -0.02 -5.70
CA ALA A 121 3.48 1.38 -5.58
C ALA A 121 3.19 2.02 -6.95
N MET A 122 2.32 3.02 -7.00
CA MET A 122 2.13 3.82 -8.22
C MET A 122 3.23 4.90 -8.32
N GLU A 123 3.75 5.17 -9.51
CA GLU A 123 4.75 6.24 -9.72
C GLU A 123 4.25 7.61 -9.26
N ILE A 124 2.94 7.90 -9.38
CA ILE A 124 2.34 9.15 -8.89
C ILE A 124 2.54 9.37 -7.38
N SER A 125 2.79 8.32 -6.59
CA SER A 125 3.10 8.47 -5.16
C SER A 125 4.39 9.26 -4.92
N ARG A 126 5.32 9.27 -5.89
CA ARG A 126 6.59 10.03 -5.80
C ARG A 126 6.39 11.54 -5.83
N LEU A 127 5.24 12.01 -6.29
CA LEU A 127 4.85 13.43 -6.23
C LEU A 127 4.36 13.84 -4.84
N LYS A 128 4.20 12.89 -3.92
CA LYS A 128 3.77 13.16 -2.55
C LYS A 128 4.98 13.49 -1.68
N ASP A 129 4.79 14.42 -0.75
CA ASP A 129 5.79 14.66 0.28
C ASP A 129 5.90 13.44 1.22
N LEU A 130 7.03 12.75 1.08
CA LEU A 130 7.45 11.59 1.86
C LEU A 130 8.80 11.86 2.55
N SER A 131 9.18 13.13 2.72
CA SER A 131 10.48 13.55 3.25
C SER A 131 10.79 13.06 4.67
N LEU A 132 9.76 12.68 5.43
CA LEU A 132 9.92 12.03 6.74
C LEU A 132 10.45 10.60 6.65
N ALA A 133 10.31 9.94 5.50
CA ALA A 133 10.97 8.67 5.23
C ALA A 133 12.36 8.93 4.64
N LYS A 134 13.37 8.27 5.20
CA LYS A 134 14.74 8.30 4.69
C LYS A 134 14.85 7.64 3.32
N ASP A 135 14.08 6.58 3.09
CA ASP A 135 13.95 5.92 1.79
C ASP A 135 12.55 5.29 1.63
N PHE A 136 12.09 5.22 0.38
CA PHE A 136 10.86 4.54 -0.01
C PHE A 136 11.13 3.57 -1.16
N PHE A 137 11.12 2.29 -0.83
CA PHE A 137 11.31 1.19 -1.75
C PHE A 137 9.96 0.53 -2.11
N ALA A 138 9.79 0.25 -3.40
CA ALA A 138 8.74 -0.63 -3.89
C ALA A 138 9.34 -1.60 -4.91
N THR A 139 8.94 -2.87 -4.83
CA THR A 139 9.45 -3.90 -5.76
C THR A 139 8.84 -3.77 -7.16
N ILE A 140 7.61 -3.23 -7.23
CA ILE A 140 6.88 -2.99 -8.47
C ILE A 140 6.43 -1.53 -8.50
N TRP A 141 6.85 -0.79 -9.51
CA TRP A 141 6.38 0.56 -9.79
C TRP A 141 5.37 0.55 -10.94
N LEU A 142 4.16 1.01 -10.66
CA LEU A 142 3.06 1.04 -11.60
C LEU A 142 2.81 2.45 -12.13
N LYS A 143 2.70 2.54 -13.45
CA LYS A 143 2.23 3.73 -14.15
C LYS A 143 0.71 3.76 -14.21
N LYS A 144 0.12 4.92 -14.43
CA LYS A 144 -1.32 5.02 -14.73
C LYS A 144 -1.65 4.22 -15.97
N SER A 145 -2.64 3.35 -15.90
CA SER A 145 -2.91 2.40 -16.99
C SER A 145 -3.39 3.05 -18.29
N ILE A 146 -3.91 4.28 -18.22
CA ILE A 146 -4.35 5.05 -19.40
C ILE A 146 -3.37 6.20 -19.65
N GLN A 147 -3.26 7.15 -18.71
CA GLN A 147 -2.53 8.41 -18.94
C GLN A 147 -1.03 8.24 -19.25
N ASP A 148 -0.38 7.22 -18.69
CA ASP A 148 1.06 7.05 -18.83
C ASP A 148 1.46 5.97 -19.86
N HIS A 149 0.47 5.27 -20.45
CA HIS A 149 0.70 4.16 -21.39
C HIS A 149 0.28 4.47 -22.83
N TYR A 150 -0.59 5.46 -23.04
CA TYR A 150 -1.13 5.79 -24.35
C TYR A 150 -0.75 7.22 -24.76
N PRO A 151 -0.61 7.49 -26.07
CA PRO A 151 -0.30 8.83 -26.54
C PRO A 151 -1.48 9.79 -26.27
N PRO A 152 -1.22 11.12 -26.17
CA PRO A 152 -2.21 12.09 -25.69
C PRO A 152 -3.58 12.04 -26.39
N GLU A 153 -3.60 11.82 -27.70
CA GLU A 153 -4.81 11.74 -28.52
C GLU A 153 -5.68 10.51 -28.21
N ARG A 154 -5.12 9.49 -27.55
CA ARG A 154 -5.83 8.27 -27.14
C ARG A 154 -6.36 8.33 -25.71
N ILE A 155 -5.84 9.23 -24.86
CA ILE A 155 -6.18 9.29 -23.43
C ILE A 155 -7.68 9.60 -23.24
N MET A 156 -8.18 10.70 -23.81
CA MET A 156 -9.56 11.13 -23.61
C MET A 156 -10.59 10.11 -24.12
N PRO A 157 -10.44 9.50 -25.31
CA PRO A 157 -11.31 8.40 -25.74
C PRO A 157 -11.32 7.20 -24.78
N LEU A 158 -10.15 6.80 -24.27
CA LEU A 158 -10.04 5.65 -23.36
C LEU A 158 -10.61 5.94 -21.97
N GLU A 159 -10.38 7.14 -21.43
CA GLU A 159 -11.01 7.59 -20.18
C GLU A 159 -12.54 7.65 -20.34
N SER A 160 -13.03 8.17 -21.47
CA SER A 160 -14.47 8.24 -21.76
C SER A 160 -15.10 6.84 -21.83
N LEU A 161 -14.42 5.88 -22.46
CA LEU A 161 -14.86 4.49 -22.49
C LEU A 161 -14.93 3.91 -21.07
N MET A 162 -13.91 4.16 -20.24
CA MET A 162 -13.89 3.70 -18.85
C MET A 162 -15.02 4.32 -18.02
N LEU A 163 -15.26 5.62 -18.17
CA LEU A 163 -16.36 6.33 -17.51
C LEU A 163 -17.72 5.78 -17.95
N GLY A 164 -17.91 5.50 -19.26
CA GLY A 164 -19.13 4.87 -19.77
C GLY A 164 -19.37 3.47 -19.19
N MET A 165 -18.31 2.73 -18.88
CA MET A 165 -18.43 1.47 -18.13
C MET A 165 -18.82 1.71 -16.66
N GLU A 166 -18.23 2.69 -16.00
CA GLU A 166 -18.55 3.08 -14.62
C GLU A 166 -19.99 3.61 -14.47
N ASP A 167 -20.58 4.19 -15.51
CA ASP A 167 -21.97 4.67 -15.50
C ASP A 167 -23.00 3.56 -15.30
N ARG A 168 -22.62 2.31 -15.58
CA ARG A 168 -23.45 1.13 -15.33
C ARG A 168 -23.47 0.73 -13.85
N LEU A 169 -22.66 1.36 -13.00
CA LEU A 169 -22.53 1.05 -11.58
C LEU A 169 -23.43 1.93 -10.71
N LEU A 170 -23.86 1.40 -9.57
CA LEU A 170 -24.65 2.15 -8.59
C LEU A 170 -23.84 3.34 -8.07
N LYS A 171 -24.37 4.56 -8.18
CA LYS A 171 -23.64 5.79 -7.81
C LYS A 171 -23.26 5.87 -6.32
N LYS A 172 -24.00 5.18 -5.45
CA LYS A 172 -23.74 5.06 -4.01
C LYS A 172 -24.07 3.65 -3.52
N ASP A 173 -23.12 2.98 -2.88
CA ASP A 173 -23.31 1.66 -2.26
C ASP A 173 -22.84 1.72 -0.81
N GLY A 174 -23.80 1.72 0.13
CA GLY A 174 -23.54 2.00 1.55
C GLY A 174 -22.91 3.38 1.76
N TYR A 175 -21.73 3.42 2.38
CA TYR A 175 -20.96 4.65 2.62
C TYR A 175 -20.08 5.06 1.43
N MET A 176 -19.94 4.21 0.41
CA MET A 176 -19.09 4.48 -0.75
C MET A 176 -19.84 5.32 -1.80
N LYS A 177 -19.17 6.34 -2.34
CA LYS A 177 -19.66 7.14 -3.46
C LYS A 177 -18.81 6.85 -4.69
N LEU A 178 -19.41 6.45 -5.80
CA LEU A 178 -18.68 6.09 -7.02
C LEU A 178 -17.79 7.24 -7.51
N SER A 179 -18.28 8.47 -7.42
CA SER A 179 -17.52 9.68 -7.80
C SER A 179 -16.18 9.85 -7.06
N LYS A 180 -16.04 9.29 -5.86
CA LYS A 180 -14.78 9.30 -5.10
C LYS A 180 -13.73 8.34 -5.68
N TYR A 181 -14.19 7.29 -6.35
CA TYR A 181 -13.36 6.19 -6.85
C TYR A 181 -13.31 6.11 -8.37
N SER A 182 -14.04 6.97 -9.08
CA SER A 182 -14.07 7.02 -10.54
C SER A 182 -12.66 7.22 -11.12
N LEU A 183 -12.30 6.40 -12.12
CA LEU A 183 -10.93 6.26 -12.64
C LEU A 183 -9.89 5.86 -11.58
N GLY A 184 -10.33 5.18 -10.52
CA GLY A 184 -9.54 4.88 -9.33
C GLY A 184 -9.50 6.05 -8.35
N TYR A 185 -9.32 5.76 -7.05
CA TYR A 185 -9.20 6.80 -6.02
C TYR A 185 -8.17 7.87 -6.43
N LYS A 186 -8.59 9.14 -6.39
CA LYS A 186 -7.81 10.30 -6.87
C LYS A 186 -7.32 10.17 -8.33
N LYS A 187 -8.09 9.50 -9.20
CA LYS A 187 -7.77 9.27 -10.62
C LYS A 187 -6.39 8.64 -10.80
N SER A 188 -6.08 7.68 -9.94
CA SER A 188 -4.82 6.95 -9.95
C SER A 188 -4.74 5.94 -11.09
N GLN A 189 -5.88 5.51 -11.65
CA GLN A 189 -5.92 4.62 -12.80
C GLN A 189 -5.06 3.36 -12.60
N ALA A 190 -5.09 2.81 -11.39
CA ALA A 190 -4.32 1.60 -11.11
C ALA A 190 -4.96 0.41 -11.83
N ALA A 191 -4.10 -0.43 -12.40
CA ALA A 191 -4.45 -1.74 -12.91
C ALA A 191 -3.66 -2.78 -12.12
N TYR A 192 -3.97 -2.89 -10.83
CA TYR A 192 -3.24 -3.73 -9.90
C TYR A 192 -4.07 -4.91 -9.43
N PHE A 193 -3.48 -6.10 -9.36
CA PHE A 193 -4.15 -7.28 -8.84
C PHE A 193 -3.22 -8.07 -7.94
N PHE A 194 -3.71 -8.36 -6.75
CA PHE A 194 -3.09 -9.24 -5.78
C PHE A 194 -3.94 -10.51 -5.66
N GLU A 195 -3.32 -11.65 -5.97
CA GLU A 195 -3.97 -12.95 -5.97
C GLU A 195 -4.51 -13.26 -4.57
N ASN A 196 -5.79 -13.64 -4.50
CA ASN A 196 -6.53 -13.86 -3.25
C ASN A 196 -6.61 -12.64 -2.30
N GLY A 197 -6.23 -11.45 -2.77
CA GLY A 197 -6.29 -10.19 -2.04
C GLY A 197 -7.51 -9.34 -2.38
N ASN A 198 -7.74 -8.31 -1.57
CA ASN A 198 -8.72 -7.26 -1.89
C ASN A 198 -8.10 -6.25 -2.87
N PRO A 199 -8.82 -5.83 -3.93
CA PRO A 199 -8.32 -4.81 -4.83
C PRO A 199 -8.25 -3.44 -4.11
N PRO A 200 -7.19 -2.64 -4.33
CA PRO A 200 -7.09 -1.32 -3.75
C PRO A 200 -8.15 -0.38 -4.34
N ASN A 201 -8.54 0.63 -3.56
CA ASN A 201 -9.44 1.70 -4.01
C ASN A 201 -8.92 2.47 -5.24
N ASN A 202 -7.63 2.37 -5.52
CA ASN A 202 -6.94 2.99 -6.63
C ASN A 202 -7.23 2.31 -7.98
N ASN A 203 -7.74 1.07 -7.97
CA ASN A 203 -8.22 0.43 -9.17
C ASN A 203 -9.52 1.04 -9.67
N PHE A 204 -9.78 0.93 -10.97
CA PHE A 204 -11.06 1.28 -11.56
C PHE A 204 -12.22 0.53 -10.89
N PRO A 205 -13.28 1.24 -10.45
CA PRO A 205 -14.47 0.65 -9.83
C PRO A 205 -15.11 -0.45 -10.65
N ILE A 206 -15.06 -0.38 -11.98
CA ILE A 206 -15.61 -1.43 -12.84
C ILE A 206 -15.01 -2.81 -12.58
N PHE A 207 -13.85 -2.91 -11.93
CA PHE A 207 -13.27 -4.21 -11.60
C PHE A 207 -13.74 -4.79 -10.26
N TRP A 208 -14.22 -3.98 -9.31
CA TRP A 208 -14.49 -4.41 -7.93
C TRP A 208 -15.83 -3.94 -7.33
N TRP A 209 -16.55 -3.02 -7.99
CA TRP A 209 -17.85 -2.51 -7.52
C TRP A 209 -18.94 -3.57 -7.68
N LYS A 210 -19.72 -3.78 -6.61
CA LYS A 210 -20.64 -4.93 -6.45
C LYS A 210 -22.04 -4.74 -7.03
N ARG A 211 -22.46 -3.49 -7.28
CA ARG A 211 -23.83 -3.17 -7.69
C ARG A 211 -23.92 -2.43 -9.00
N LEU A 212 -24.88 -2.84 -9.83
CA LEU A 212 -25.25 -2.12 -11.05
C LEU A 212 -26.18 -0.94 -10.72
N ALA A 213 -26.40 -0.06 -11.70
CA ALA A 213 -27.21 1.14 -11.54
C ALA A 213 -28.66 0.86 -11.11
N ASP A 214 -29.21 -0.30 -11.46
CA ASP A 214 -30.53 -0.79 -11.03
C ASP A 214 -30.56 -1.36 -9.60
N GLY A 215 -29.41 -1.34 -8.89
CA GLY A 215 -29.25 -1.86 -7.54
C GLY A 215 -28.97 -3.36 -7.45
N SER A 216 -29.06 -4.09 -8.57
CA SER A 216 -28.79 -5.52 -8.64
C SER A 216 -27.32 -5.82 -8.30
N ARG A 217 -27.08 -7.00 -7.72
CA ARG A 217 -25.71 -7.46 -7.43
C ARG A 217 -25.10 -8.06 -8.68
N ARG A 218 -23.81 -7.80 -8.89
CA ARG A 218 -22.98 -8.48 -9.89
C ARG A 218 -21.77 -9.12 -9.22
N ARG A 219 -21.16 -10.09 -9.89
CA ARG A 219 -19.86 -10.64 -9.50
C ARG A 219 -18.75 -9.85 -10.21
N PRO A 220 -18.04 -8.94 -9.52
CA PRO A 220 -16.92 -8.21 -10.11
C PRO A 220 -15.76 -9.16 -10.46
N LEU A 221 -14.88 -8.72 -11.36
CA LEU A 221 -13.67 -9.47 -11.73
C LEU A 221 -12.76 -9.67 -10.53
N THR A 222 -12.61 -8.65 -9.69
CA THR A 222 -11.85 -8.70 -8.45
C THR A 222 -12.81 -8.56 -7.27
N PRO A 223 -13.17 -9.68 -6.61
CA PRO A 223 -14.01 -9.65 -5.42
C PRO A 223 -13.37 -8.79 -4.34
N ARG A 224 -14.20 -8.03 -3.64
CA ARG A 224 -13.81 -7.22 -2.49
C ARG A 224 -14.73 -7.55 -1.34
N VAL A 225 -14.26 -7.56 -0.10
CA VAL A 225 -15.12 -7.61 1.08
C VAL A 225 -15.49 -6.20 1.51
#